data_AF-A0A8K0Y6S2-F1
#
_entry.id   AF-A0A8K0Y6S2-F1
#
_cell.length_a   1.000
_cell.length_b   1.000
_cell.length_c   1.000
_cell.angle_alpha   90.00
_cell.angle_beta   90.00
_cell.angle_gamma   90.00
#
_symmetry.space_group_name_H-M   'P 1'
#
loop_
_entity.id
_entity.type
_entity.pdbx_description
1 polymer ?
#
loop_
_entity_poly.entity_id
_entity_poly.type
_entity_poly.pdbx_seq_one_letter_code
_entity_poly.pdbx_strand_id
1 'polypeptide(L)'
;MLSKTGEDAKKKVKQIVKRTAESSAKSAIAQAKILGRVKLFITVEEELDDEYHIAVGEQAVNLDKSLIYCALIIKNGSIRIVAFSGIDAVNTKKAGDLVKDVAKILGGSGGGKDTFGQGGGKDMLKIKDALLAAEQFILGK
;
A
#
# COMPACT_ATOMS: atom_id res chain seq x y z
N MET A 1 -23.96 -5.85 27.05
CA MET A 1 -24.57 -5.77 25.71
C MET A 1 -23.87 -4.77 24.78
N LEU A 2 -23.34 -3.63 25.26
CA LEU A 2 -22.62 -2.63 24.43
C LEU A 2 -21.36 -3.16 23.71
N SER A 3 -20.65 -4.14 24.26
CA SER A 3 -19.45 -4.74 23.65
C SER A 3 -19.76 -5.59 22.41
N LYS A 4 -20.85 -6.37 22.46
CA LYS A 4 -21.22 -7.33 21.41
C LYS A 4 -21.63 -6.62 20.10
N THR A 5 -22.35 -5.50 20.22
CA THR A 5 -22.78 -4.67 19.08
C THR A 5 -21.61 -4.03 18.32
N GLY A 6 -20.53 -3.65 19.03
CA GLY A 6 -19.33 -3.09 18.41
C GLY A 6 -18.52 -4.12 17.63
N GLU A 7 -18.42 -5.35 18.14
CA GLU A 7 -17.74 -6.46 17.46
C GLU A 7 -18.49 -6.92 16.21
N ASP A 8 -19.82 -6.99 16.28
CA ASP A 8 -20.66 -7.35 15.13
C ASP A 8 -20.64 -6.27 14.05
N ALA A 9 -20.57 -4.98 14.43
CA ALA A 9 -20.38 -3.88 13.49
C ALA A 9 -19.02 -3.97 12.78
N LYS A 10 -17.93 -4.22 13.51
CA LYS A 10 -16.59 -4.40 12.93
C LYS A 10 -16.53 -5.60 11.98
N LYS A 11 -17.17 -6.72 12.33
CA LYS A 11 -17.26 -7.90 11.44
C LYS A 11 -18.01 -7.60 10.14
N LYS A 12 -19.11 -6.85 10.20
CA LYS A 12 -19.86 -6.44 8.99
C LYS A 12 -19.04 -5.50 8.12
N VAL A 13 -18.34 -4.52 8.70
CA VAL A 13 -17.42 -3.64 7.96
C VAL A 13 -16.35 -4.46 7.26
N LYS A 14 -15.69 -5.39 7.94
CA LYS A 14 -14.68 -6.28 7.35
C LYS A 14 -15.21 -7.12 6.20
N GLN A 15 -16.45 -7.61 6.30
CA GLN A 15 -17.09 -8.39 5.24
C GLN A 15 -17.46 -7.54 4.02
N ILE A 16 -17.87 -6.28 4.23
CA ILE A 16 -18.10 -5.31 3.16
C ILE A 16 -16.79 -4.96 2.47
N VAL A 17 -15.74 -4.64 3.23
CA VAL A 17 -14.38 -4.38 2.71
C VAL A 17 -13.91 -5.55 1.84
N LYS A 18 -14.07 -6.80 2.29
CA LYS A 18 -13.70 -7.96 1.48
C LYS A 18 -14.50 -8.08 0.18
N ARG A 19 -15.80 -7.76 0.21
CA ARG A 19 -16.66 -7.77 -0.99
C ARG A 19 -16.34 -6.64 -1.96
N THR A 20 -15.91 -5.48 -1.45
CA THR A 20 -15.54 -4.33 -2.28
C THR A 20 -14.06 -4.33 -2.68
N ALA A 21 -13.23 -5.17 -2.04
CA ALA A 21 -11.79 -5.24 -2.28
C ALA A 21 -11.47 -5.61 -3.73
N GLU A 22 -12.20 -6.54 -4.34
CA GLU A 22 -11.97 -6.91 -5.75
C GLU A 22 -12.23 -5.73 -6.70
N SER A 23 -13.32 -4.99 -6.51
CA SER A 23 -13.63 -3.80 -7.33
C SER A 23 -12.58 -2.70 -7.12
N SER A 24 -12.21 -2.45 -5.87
CA SER A 24 -11.18 -1.48 -5.50
C SER A 24 -9.81 -1.86 -6.07
N ALA A 25 -9.48 -3.15 -6.06
CA ALA A 25 -8.28 -3.70 -6.65
C ALA A 25 -8.24 -3.50 -8.18
N LYS A 26 -9.35 -3.77 -8.88
CA LYS A 26 -9.47 -3.49 -10.32
C LYS A 26 -9.28 -1.99 -10.62
N SER A 27 -9.86 -1.13 -9.79
CA SER A 27 -9.68 0.33 -9.91
C SER A 27 -8.21 0.74 -9.71
N ALA A 28 -7.53 0.19 -8.70
CA ALA A 28 -6.11 0.44 -8.47
C ALA A 28 -5.25 -0.02 -9.65
N ILE A 29 -5.52 -1.20 -10.21
CA ILE A 29 -4.82 -1.71 -11.41
C ILE A 29 -5.03 -0.78 -12.61
N ALA A 30 -6.25 -0.30 -12.82
CA ALA A 30 -6.57 0.60 -13.93
C ALA A 30 -5.88 1.97 -13.81
N GLN A 31 -5.65 2.44 -12.59
CA GLN A 31 -4.95 3.70 -12.30
C GLN A 31 -3.43 3.54 -12.22
N ALA A 32 -2.92 2.31 -12.23
CA ALA A 32 -1.50 2.04 -12.07
C ALA A 32 -0.69 2.58 -13.25
N LYS A 33 0.42 3.24 -12.95
CA LYS A 33 1.38 3.73 -13.94
C LYS A 33 2.26 2.58 -14.41
N ILE A 34 2.39 2.40 -15.73
CA ILE A 34 3.32 1.42 -16.31
C ILE A 34 4.74 2.00 -16.26
N LEU A 35 5.64 1.32 -15.54
CA LEU A 35 7.04 1.72 -15.36
C LEU A 35 7.94 0.56 -15.79
N GLY A 36 8.32 0.55 -17.07
CA GLY A 36 9.12 -0.54 -17.64
C GLY A 36 8.31 -1.84 -17.70
N ARG A 37 8.74 -2.86 -16.95
CA ARG A 37 8.10 -4.20 -16.93
C ARG A 37 7.09 -4.41 -15.79
N VAL A 38 6.95 -3.43 -14.90
CA VAL A 38 6.02 -3.50 -13.76
C VAL A 38 5.04 -2.34 -13.80
N LYS A 39 3.93 -2.49 -13.09
CA LYS A 39 2.95 -1.42 -12.85
C LYS A 39 3.10 -0.92 -11.43
N LEU A 40 3.01 0.39 -11.23
CA LEU A 40 3.01 1.01 -9.90
C LEU A 40 1.66 1.70 -9.68
N PHE A 41 0.91 1.23 -8.69
CA PHE A 41 -0.15 2.02 -8.08
C PHE A 41 0.36 2.56 -6.74
N ILE A 42 0.36 3.87 -6.59
CA ILE A 42 0.69 4.54 -5.35
C ILE A 42 -0.36 5.58 -5.01
N THR A 43 -0.80 5.61 -3.75
CA THR A 43 -1.82 6.55 -3.27
C THR A 43 -1.46 7.13 -1.90
N VAL A 44 -2.00 8.31 -1.63
CA VAL A 44 -2.05 8.91 -0.28
C VAL A 44 -3.50 8.80 0.20
N GLU A 45 -3.69 8.25 1.40
CA GLU A 45 -5.00 7.95 1.97
C GLU A 45 -5.18 8.66 3.31
N GLU A 46 -6.38 9.15 3.60
CA GLU A 46 -6.73 9.82 4.86
C GLU A 46 -7.98 9.24 5.54
N GLU A 47 -8.86 8.58 4.78
CA GLU A 47 -10.14 8.05 5.25
C GLU A 47 -10.05 6.57 5.61
N LEU A 48 -9.37 5.78 4.77
CA LEU A 48 -9.28 4.33 4.88
C LEU A 48 -8.01 3.90 5.62
N ASP A 49 -8.11 2.80 6.37
CA ASP A 49 -7.01 2.33 7.22
C ASP A 49 -6.15 1.24 6.56
N ASP A 50 -5.16 0.77 7.32
CA ASP A 50 -4.25 -0.28 6.91
C ASP A 50 -4.95 -1.61 6.64
N GLU A 51 -6.00 -1.96 7.40
CA GLU A 51 -6.77 -3.18 7.16
C GLU A 51 -7.44 -3.16 5.77
N TYR A 52 -8.00 -2.01 5.36
CA TYR A 52 -8.52 -1.83 4.01
C TYR A 52 -7.44 -2.00 2.94
N HIS A 53 -6.32 -1.28 3.07
CA HIS A 53 -5.25 -1.31 2.06
C HIS A 53 -4.51 -2.65 2.00
N ILE A 54 -4.44 -3.39 3.11
CA ILE A 54 -3.93 -4.76 3.13
C ILE A 54 -4.83 -5.66 2.28
N ALA A 55 -6.15 -5.61 2.49
CA ALA A 55 -7.09 -6.41 1.73
C ALA A 55 -7.10 -6.06 0.24
N VAL A 56 -7.10 -4.76 -0.10
CA VAL A 56 -7.10 -4.31 -1.51
C VAL A 56 -5.77 -4.60 -2.18
N GLY A 57 -4.65 -4.30 -1.52
CA GLY A 57 -3.31 -4.50 -2.06
C GLY A 57 -3.03 -5.96 -2.37
N GLU A 58 -3.37 -6.88 -1.45
CA GLU A 58 -3.25 -8.32 -1.67
C GLU A 58 -4.12 -8.78 -2.85
N GLN A 59 -5.37 -8.36 -2.93
CA GLN A 59 -6.24 -8.70 -4.06
C GLN A 59 -5.73 -8.14 -5.39
N ALA A 60 -5.22 -6.91 -5.39
CA ALA A 60 -4.73 -6.24 -6.60
C ALA A 60 -3.51 -6.97 -7.18
N VAL A 61 -2.52 -7.34 -6.35
CA VAL A 61 -1.34 -8.05 -6.84
C VAL A 61 -1.61 -9.52 -7.22
N ASN A 62 -2.69 -10.11 -6.69
CA ASN A 62 -3.16 -11.42 -7.12
C ASN A 62 -3.88 -11.37 -8.49
N LEU A 63 -4.63 -10.29 -8.75
CA LEU A 63 -5.28 -10.05 -10.04
C LEU A 63 -4.29 -9.63 -11.13
N ASP A 64 -3.27 -8.84 -10.78
CA ASP A 64 -2.19 -8.44 -11.68
C ASP A 64 -0.83 -8.67 -11.02
N LYS A 65 -0.18 -9.77 -11.41
CA LYS A 65 1.11 -10.22 -10.85
C LYS A 65 2.28 -9.28 -11.14
N SER A 66 2.12 -8.35 -12.09
CA SER A 66 3.12 -7.32 -12.43
C SER A 66 2.94 -6.02 -11.61
N LEU A 67 1.87 -5.93 -10.82
CA LEU A 67 1.56 -4.75 -10.02
C LEU A 67 2.42 -4.67 -8.75
N ILE A 68 2.83 -3.45 -8.44
CA ILE A 68 3.30 -3.02 -7.14
C ILE A 68 2.27 -2.02 -6.62
N TYR A 69 1.70 -2.34 -5.47
CA TYR A 69 0.70 -1.53 -4.77
C TYR A 69 1.38 -0.85 -3.57
N CYS A 70 1.23 0.45 -3.40
CA CYS A 70 1.76 1.18 -2.25
C CYS A 70 0.75 2.23 -1.75
N ALA A 71 0.46 2.24 -0.45
CA ALA A 71 -0.41 3.23 0.16
C ALA A 71 0.34 3.95 1.28
N LEU A 72 0.30 5.29 1.24
CA LEU A 72 0.74 6.18 2.31
C LEU A 72 -0.50 6.66 3.07
N ILE A 73 -0.76 6.08 4.23
CA ILE A 73 -1.98 6.27 5.02
C ILE A 73 -1.69 7.26 6.15
N ILE A 74 -2.35 8.40 6.14
CA ILE A 74 -2.16 9.47 7.10
C ILE A 74 -3.13 9.26 8.27
N LYS A 75 -2.58 9.16 9.48
CA LYS A 75 -3.38 9.02 10.70
C LYS A 75 -2.69 9.68 11.88
N ASN A 76 -3.43 10.55 12.57
CA ASN A 76 -2.99 11.19 13.82
C ASN A 76 -1.60 11.85 13.73
N GLY A 77 -1.32 12.56 12.64
CA GLY A 77 -0.03 13.24 12.44
C GLY A 77 1.14 12.29 12.15
N SER A 78 0.85 11.06 11.72
CA SER A 78 1.84 10.09 11.26
C SER A 78 1.42 9.48 9.93
N ILE A 79 2.39 8.93 9.20
CA ILE A 79 2.18 8.30 7.90
C ILE A 79 2.54 6.84 8.07
N ARG A 80 1.61 5.95 7.76
CA ARG A 80 1.83 4.52 7.66
C ARG A 80 2.03 4.16 6.19
N ILE A 81 2.93 3.23 5.92
CA ILE A 81 3.14 2.69 4.58
C ILE A 81 2.74 1.23 4.58
N VAL A 82 1.93 0.83 3.59
CA VAL A 82 1.64 -0.56 3.27
C VAL A 82 1.96 -0.77 1.80
N ALA A 83 2.77 -1.78 1.47
CA ALA A 83 3.06 -2.10 0.08
C ALA A 83 3.04 -3.60 -0.20
N PHE A 84 2.60 -3.94 -1.41
CA PHE A 84 2.64 -5.29 -1.97
C PHE A 84 3.34 -5.27 -3.31
N SER A 85 4.07 -6.34 -3.60
CA SER A 85 4.61 -6.59 -4.93
C SER A 85 4.10 -7.94 -5.42
N GLY A 86 3.49 -7.93 -6.61
CA GLY A 86 3.05 -9.15 -7.27
C GLY A 86 4.21 -10.06 -7.60
N ILE A 87 3.93 -11.35 -7.74
CA ILE A 87 4.96 -12.39 -7.82
C ILE A 87 5.89 -12.23 -9.04
N ASP A 88 5.40 -11.63 -10.12
CA ASP A 88 6.23 -11.35 -11.29
C ASP A 88 7.08 -10.09 -11.06
N ALA A 89 6.50 -9.06 -10.42
CA ALA A 89 7.17 -7.82 -10.08
C ALA A 89 8.30 -7.99 -9.06
N VAL A 90 8.16 -8.91 -8.10
CA VAL A 90 9.14 -9.19 -7.04
C VAL A 90 10.54 -9.51 -7.58
N ASN A 91 10.62 -10.13 -8.75
CA ASN A 91 11.91 -10.45 -9.39
C ASN A 91 12.72 -9.20 -9.76
N THR A 92 12.08 -8.03 -9.78
CA THR A 92 12.72 -6.75 -10.11
C THR A 92 12.71 -5.77 -8.94
N LYS A 93 11.62 -5.73 -8.16
CA LYS A 93 11.39 -4.74 -7.11
C LYS A 93 10.65 -5.39 -5.95
N LYS A 94 11.28 -5.40 -4.79
CA LYS A 94 10.74 -5.99 -3.56
C LYS A 94 9.94 -4.96 -2.78
N ALA A 95 8.81 -5.36 -2.23
CA ALA A 95 7.94 -4.47 -1.45
C ALA A 95 8.64 -3.97 -0.18
N GLY A 96 9.32 -4.85 0.55
CA GLY A 96 10.07 -4.47 1.76
C GLY A 96 11.12 -3.38 1.51
N ASP A 97 11.84 -3.46 0.39
CA ASP A 97 12.87 -2.48 0.02
C ASP A 97 12.26 -1.14 -0.37
N LEU A 98 11.19 -1.14 -1.18
CA LEU A 98 10.42 0.06 -1.51
C LEU A 98 9.97 0.79 -0.23
N VAL A 99 9.39 0.05 0.72
CA VAL A 99 8.91 0.62 1.98
C VAL A 99 10.05 1.22 2.80
N LYS A 100 11.21 0.56 2.83
CA LYS A 100 12.39 1.06 3.56
C LYS A 100 12.83 2.43 3.03
N ASP A 101 12.93 2.57 1.72
CA ASP A 101 13.38 3.81 1.08
C ASP A 101 12.37 4.95 1.26
N VAL A 102 11.09 4.66 1.02
CA VAL A 102 9.99 5.62 1.20
C VAL A 102 9.89 6.06 2.67
N ALA A 103 9.96 5.11 3.63
CA ALA A 103 9.87 5.43 5.05
C ALA A 103 11.03 6.32 5.54
N LYS A 104 12.24 6.10 5.03
CA LYS A 104 13.41 6.91 5.37
C LYS A 104 13.23 8.38 4.97
N ILE A 105 12.65 8.63 3.79
CA ILE A 105 12.36 9.99 3.31
C ILE A 105 11.33 10.68 4.19
N LEU A 106 10.33 9.93 4.68
CA LEU A 106 9.32 10.42 5.61
C LEU A 106 9.82 10.58 7.06
N GLY A 107 11.14 10.46 7.29
CA GLY A 107 11.75 10.59 8.61
C GLY A 107 11.44 9.43 9.55
N GLY A 108 11.20 8.24 9.02
CA GLY A 108 10.92 7.05 9.83
C GLY A 108 11.62 5.78 9.32
N SER A 109 10.97 4.65 9.51
CA SER A 109 11.54 3.33 9.26
C SER A 109 10.49 2.35 8.77
N GLY A 110 10.94 1.30 8.09
CA GLY A 110 10.09 0.23 7.61
C GLY A 110 10.91 -0.90 7.02
N GLY A 111 10.21 -1.86 6.43
CA GLY A 111 10.81 -3.00 5.76
C GLY A 111 9.77 -4.08 5.51
N GLY A 112 10.23 -5.29 5.21
CA GLY A 112 9.34 -6.43 5.03
C GLY A 112 9.99 -7.55 4.23
N LYS A 113 9.14 -8.40 3.69
CA LYS A 113 9.51 -9.48 2.79
C LYS A 113 9.46 -8.99 1.33
N ASP A 114 9.85 -9.87 0.44
CA ASP A 114 9.86 -9.63 -1.00
C ASP A 114 8.48 -9.19 -1.53
N THR A 115 7.40 -9.87 -1.14
CA THR A 115 6.02 -9.60 -1.62
C THR A 115 5.25 -8.57 -0.79
N PHE A 116 5.71 -8.25 0.42
CA PHE A 116 4.96 -7.39 1.34
C PHE A 116 5.86 -6.58 2.27
N GLY A 117 5.57 -5.29 2.43
CA GLY A 117 6.28 -4.38 3.32
C GLY A 117 5.35 -3.47 4.11
N GLN A 118 5.80 -3.06 5.29
CA GLN A 118 5.15 -2.06 6.13
C GLN A 118 6.14 -1.14 6.83
N GLY A 119 5.73 0.10 7.07
CA GLY A 119 6.59 1.12 7.67
C GLY A 119 5.85 2.40 7.94
N GLY A 120 6.60 3.48 8.05
CA GLY A 120 6.02 4.81 8.19
C GLY A 120 7.02 5.87 8.60
N GLY A 121 6.51 7.07 8.79
CA GLY A 121 7.26 8.26 9.21
C GLY A 121 6.33 9.32 9.79
N LYS A 122 6.88 10.48 10.10
CA LYS A 122 6.13 11.62 10.68
C LYS A 122 6.28 12.91 9.89
N ASP A 123 7.16 12.95 8.89
CA ASP A 123 7.37 14.14 8.09
C ASP A 123 6.34 14.25 6.95
N MET A 124 5.21 14.90 7.26
CA MET A 124 4.12 15.17 6.33
C MET A 124 4.54 16.03 5.14
N LEU A 125 5.57 16.87 5.30
CA LEU A 125 6.06 17.75 4.25
C LEU A 125 6.83 16.97 3.17
N LYS A 126 7.26 15.74 3.49
CA LYS A 126 8.03 14.85 2.61
C LYS A 126 7.20 13.87 1.80
N ILE A 127 5.87 13.92 1.86
CA ILE A 127 5.00 13.00 1.11
C ILE A 127 5.27 13.09 -0.41
N LYS A 128 5.37 14.30 -0.97
CA LYS A 128 5.66 14.45 -2.41
C LYS A 128 7.01 13.85 -2.79
N ASP A 129 8.04 14.10 -1.98
CA ASP A 129 9.38 13.53 -2.18
C ASP A 129 9.34 11.99 -2.10
N ALA A 130 8.56 11.44 -1.17
CA ALA A 130 8.40 10.00 -0.99
C ALA A 130 7.67 9.33 -2.18
N LEU A 131 6.65 10.00 -2.75
CA LEU A 131 5.99 9.54 -3.98
C LEU A 131 6.96 9.50 -5.17
N LEU A 132 7.76 10.55 -5.35
CA LEU A 132 8.77 10.61 -6.41
C LEU A 132 9.84 9.53 -6.23
N ALA A 133 10.32 9.33 -5.00
CA ALA A 133 11.30 8.30 -4.72
C ALA A 133 10.77 6.88 -4.96
N ALA A 134 9.48 6.63 -4.69
CA ALA A 134 8.85 5.37 -5.05
C ALA A 134 8.92 5.13 -6.57
N GLU A 135 8.58 6.13 -7.39
CA GLU A 135 8.70 6.00 -8.84
C GLU A 135 10.15 5.78 -9.30
N GLN A 136 11.11 6.51 -8.72
CA GLN A 136 12.54 6.36 -9.02
C GLN A 136 13.08 4.98 -8.65
N PHE A 137 12.70 4.49 -7.47
CA PHE A 137 13.02 3.13 -7.03
C PHE A 137 12.54 2.10 -8.06
N ILE A 138 11.32 2.23 -8.57
CA ILE A 138 10.80 1.33 -9.62
C ILE A 138 11.59 1.44 -10.93
N LEU A 139 11.97 2.65 -11.34
CA LEU A 139 12.78 2.88 -12.54
C LEU A 139 14.24 2.44 -12.38
N GLY A 140 14.68 2.07 -11.18
CA GLY A 140 16.06 1.67 -10.90
C GLY A 140 17.04 2.84 -10.96
N LYS A 141 16.58 4.04 -10.60
CA LYS A 141 17.38 5.25 -10.50
C LYS A 141 17.66 5.60 -9.04
#